data_AF-A0A496S595-F1
#
_entry.id   AF-A0A496S595-F1
#
_cell.length_a   1.000
_cell.length_b   1.000
_cell.length_c   1.000
_cell.angle_alpha   90.00
_cell.angle_beta   90.00
_cell.angle_gamma   90.00
#
_symmetry.space_group_name_H-M   'P 1'
#
loop_
_entity.id
_entity.type
_entity.pdbx_description
1 polymer ?
#
loop_
_entity_poly.entity_id
_entity_poly.type
_entity_poly.pdbx_seq_one_letter_code
_entity_poly.pdbx_strand_id
1 'polypeptide(L)'
;MKRDKERDAHLRSLIKALSWRVFATLATILIVFVFTKKLVLSLEVGLIEVIVKLILYYFHERIWSWVPWGKKRHPLSFLPLKDKLKKEDFRIIKDKLKELGYIEED
;
A
#
# COMPACT_ATOMS: atom_id res chain seq x y z
N MET A 1 8.93 14.53 15.07
CA MET A 1 7.48 14.66 14.83
C MET A 1 7.08 14.53 13.34
N LYS A 2 7.71 13.61 12.57
CA LYS A 2 7.37 13.34 11.15
C LYS A 2 6.70 11.97 10.94
N ARG A 3 6.92 11.01 11.85
CA ARG A 3 6.31 9.66 11.82
C ARG A 3 4.79 9.68 12.07
N ASP A 4 4.32 10.71 12.75
CA ASP A 4 2.95 10.82 13.26
C ASP A 4 2.01 11.23 12.12
N LYS A 5 2.51 12.08 11.20
CA LYS A 5 1.76 12.62 10.05
C LYS A 5 1.50 11.58 8.94
N GLU A 6 2.43 10.64 8.71
CA GLU A 6 2.25 9.56 7.73
C GLU A 6 1.33 8.43 8.23
N ARG A 7 1.43 8.02 9.51
CA ARG A 7 0.47 7.07 10.11
C ARG A 7 -0.95 7.59 10.06
N ASP A 8 -1.15 8.88 10.35
CA ASP A 8 -2.45 9.52 10.27
C ASP A 8 -3.02 9.54 8.85
N ALA A 9 -2.19 9.73 7.82
CA ALA A 9 -2.64 9.71 6.43
C ALA A 9 -3.07 8.31 5.97
N HIS A 10 -2.33 7.27 6.37
CA HIS A 10 -2.66 5.89 6.05
C HIS A 10 -3.89 5.39 6.81
N LEU A 11 -4.01 5.69 8.11
CA LEU A 11 -5.17 5.30 8.90
C LEU A 11 -6.45 6.00 8.42
N ARG A 12 -6.39 7.30 8.08
CA ARG A 12 -7.54 8.01 7.48
C ARG A 12 -7.97 7.41 6.15
N SER A 13 -7.02 6.99 5.32
CA SER A 13 -7.31 6.35 4.03
C SER A 13 -7.97 4.97 4.21
N LEU A 14 -7.52 4.18 5.19
CA LEU A 14 -8.13 2.89 5.52
C LEU A 14 -9.55 3.05 6.07
N ILE A 15 -9.77 4.00 6.99
CA ILE A 15 -11.11 4.30 7.53
C ILE A 15 -12.03 4.75 6.40
N LYS A 16 -11.57 5.65 5.53
CA LYS A 16 -12.36 6.15 4.39
C LYS A 16 -12.73 5.02 3.42
N ALA A 17 -11.79 4.12 3.12
CA ALA A 17 -12.04 2.97 2.26
C ALA A 17 -13.04 1.98 2.89
N LEU A 18 -12.96 1.75 4.19
CA LEU A 18 -13.89 0.90 4.92
C LEU A 18 -15.30 1.51 4.92
N SER A 19 -15.42 2.81 5.22
CA SER A 19 -16.70 3.53 5.17
C SER A 19 -17.34 3.45 3.78
N TRP A 20 -16.56 3.64 2.71
CA TRP A 20 -17.06 3.52 1.34
C TRP A 20 -17.54 2.10 1.02
N ARG A 21 -16.85 1.07 1.51
CA ARG A 21 -17.24 -0.33 1.30
C ARG A 21 -18.56 -0.68 2.00
N VAL A 22 -18.75 -0.23 3.24
CA VAL A 22 -20.02 -0.44 3.97
C VAL A 22 -21.17 0.28 3.25
N PHE A 23 -20.96 1.52 2.82
CA PHE A 23 -21.97 2.28 2.10
C PHE A 23 -22.34 1.63 0.76
N ALA A 24 -21.35 1.13 0.02
CA ALA A 24 -21.58 0.45 -1.25
C ALA A 24 -22.41 -0.82 -1.09
N THR A 25 -22.08 -1.70 -0.12
CA THR A 25 -22.85 -2.93 0.12
C THR A 25 -24.28 -2.61 0.58
N LEU A 26 -24.47 -1.60 1.43
CA LEU A 26 -25.80 -1.14 1.84
C LEU A 26 -26.62 -0.62 0.65
N ALA A 27 -25.99 0.15 -0.25
CA ALA A 27 -26.64 0.62 -1.46
C ALA A 27 -27.08 -0.54 -2.36
N THR A 28 -26.26 -1.59 -2.54
CA THR A 28 -26.64 -2.79 -3.30
C THR A 28 -27.85 -3.49 -2.70
N ILE A 29 -27.83 -3.73 -1.38
CA ILE A 29 -28.94 -4.37 -0.66
C ILE A 29 -30.22 -3.53 -0.83
N LEU A 30 -30.11 -2.20 -0.69
CA LEU A 30 -31.25 -1.29 -0.83
C LEU A 30 -31.82 -1.30 -2.25
N ILE A 31 -30.96 -1.27 -3.28
CA ILE A 31 -31.37 -1.33 -4.68
C ILE A 31 -32.10 -2.65 -4.96
N VAL A 32 -31.51 -3.79 -4.59
CA VAL A 32 -32.14 -5.11 -4.77
C VAL A 32 -33.47 -5.19 -4.02
N PHE A 33 -33.55 -4.59 -2.83
CA PHE A 33 -34.76 -4.54 -2.04
C PHE A 33 -35.85 -3.69 -2.69
N VAL A 34 -35.52 -2.50 -3.21
CA VAL A 34 -36.49 -1.63 -3.89
C VAL A 34 -37.08 -2.31 -5.11
N PHE A 35 -36.26 -3.02 -5.88
CA PHE A 35 -36.70 -3.73 -7.10
C PHE A 35 -37.47 -5.01 -6.80
N THR A 36 -37.01 -5.82 -5.83
CA THR A 36 -37.60 -7.15 -5.56
C THR A 36 -38.72 -7.09 -4.51
N LYS A 37 -38.71 -6.08 -3.63
CA LYS A 37 -39.51 -5.97 -2.40
C LYS A 37 -39.40 -7.18 -1.46
N LYS A 38 -38.36 -8.01 -1.62
CA LYS A 38 -38.09 -9.20 -0.80
C LYS A 38 -36.81 -8.98 0.00
N LEU A 39 -36.94 -8.92 1.33
CA LEU A 39 -35.79 -8.73 2.23
C LEU A 39 -34.77 -9.87 2.13
N VAL A 40 -35.25 -11.12 2.12
CA VAL A 40 -34.39 -12.32 2.09
C VAL A 40 -33.47 -12.31 0.86
N LEU A 41 -34.03 -12.05 -0.33
CA LEU A 41 -33.26 -12.03 -1.58
C LEU A 41 -32.23 -10.90 -1.60
N SER A 42 -32.57 -9.75 -1.00
CA SER A 42 -31.68 -8.60 -0.93
C SER A 42 -30.47 -8.87 -0.01
N LEU A 43 -30.69 -9.58 1.09
CA LEU A 43 -29.64 -10.02 2.00
C LEU A 43 -28.74 -11.08 1.35
N GLU A 44 -29.31 -12.03 0.61
CA GLU A 44 -28.55 -13.03 -0.13
C GLU A 44 -27.60 -12.39 -1.15
N VAL A 45 -28.10 -11.42 -1.93
CA VAL A 45 -27.25 -10.69 -2.88
C VAL A 45 -26.15 -9.91 -2.16
N GLY A 46 -26.46 -9.25 -1.05
CA GLY A 46 -25.46 -8.55 -0.24
C GLY A 46 -24.36 -9.48 0.27
N LEU A 47 -24.70 -10.71 0.71
CA LEU A 47 -23.73 -11.71 1.15
C LEU A 47 -22.85 -12.21 -0.02
N ILE A 48 -23.46 -12.52 -1.16
CA ILE A 48 -22.73 -12.93 -2.36
C ILE A 48 -21.77 -11.83 -2.82
N GLU A 49 -22.20 -10.57 -2.77
CA GLU A 49 -21.37 -9.42 -3.13
C GLU A 49 -20.09 -9.35 -2.28
N VAL A 50 -20.17 -9.63 -0.97
CA VAL A 50 -19.00 -9.67 -0.08
C VAL A 50 -18.04 -10.77 -0.48
N ILE A 51 -18.53 -11.99 -0.76
CA ILE A 51 -17.71 -13.13 -1.19
C ILE A 51 -17.03 -12.82 -2.52
N VAL A 52 -17.78 -12.30 -3.50
CA VAL A 52 -17.27 -11.91 -4.81
C VAL A 52 -16.18 -10.85 -4.67
N LYS A 53 -16.40 -9.82 -3.84
CA LYS A 53 -15.39 -8.77 -3.56
C LYS A 53 -14.13 -9.34 -2.92
N LEU A 54 -14.23 -10.30 -2.00
CA LEU A 54 -13.06 -10.94 -1.39
C LEU A 54 -12.22 -11.68 -2.44
N ILE A 55 -12.88 -12.47 -3.28
CA ILE A 55 -12.22 -13.21 -4.37
C ILE A 55 -11.56 -12.23 -5.34
N LEU A 56 -12.30 -11.24 -5.83
CA LEU A 56 -11.78 -10.20 -6.73
C LEU A 56 -10.62 -9.42 -6.12
N TYR A 57 -10.70 -9.07 -4.83
CA TYR A 57 -9.62 -8.37 -4.14
C TYR A 57 -8.36 -9.22 -4.07
N TYR A 58 -8.47 -10.51 -3.74
CA TYR A 58 -7.34 -11.43 -3.72
C TYR A 58 -6.68 -11.53 -5.10
N PHE A 59 -7.46 -11.72 -6.16
CA PHE A 59 -6.93 -11.76 -7.53
C PHE A 59 -6.33 -10.42 -7.96
N HIS A 60 -6.98 -9.30 -7.63
CA HIS A 60 -6.47 -7.97 -7.91
C HIS A 60 -5.11 -7.75 -7.24
N GLU A 61 -4.97 -8.09 -5.97
CA GLU A 61 -3.70 -7.99 -5.25
C GLU A 61 -2.63 -8.90 -5.86
N ARG A 62 -3.01 -10.13 -6.27
CA ARG A 62 -2.08 -11.05 -6.93
C ARG A 62 -1.60 -10.51 -8.28
N ILE A 63 -2.51 -10.00 -9.11
CA ILE A 63 -2.17 -9.38 -10.40
C ILE A 63 -1.34 -8.12 -10.17
N TRP A 64 -1.70 -7.29 -9.21
CA TRP A 64 -0.98 -6.06 -8.87
C TRP A 64 0.45 -6.35 -8.39
N SER A 65 0.68 -7.48 -7.70
CA SER A 65 2.02 -7.90 -7.29
C SER A 65 2.97 -8.15 -8.47
N TRP A 66 2.43 -8.44 -9.65
CA TRP A 66 3.21 -8.63 -10.88
C TRP A 66 3.50 -7.30 -11.59
N VAL A 67 2.73 -6.26 -11.32
CA VAL A 67 2.94 -4.94 -11.91
C VAL A 67 3.99 -4.17 -11.08
N PRO A 68 5.18 -3.84 -11.62
CA PRO A 68 6.20 -3.08 -10.91
C PRO A 68 5.88 -1.58 -10.85
N TRP A 69 4.62 -1.21 -10.60
CA TRP A 69 4.19 0.18 -10.55
C TRP A 69 4.62 0.83 -9.23
N GLY A 70 5.35 1.94 -9.30
CA GLY A 70 5.70 2.73 -8.12
C GLY A 70 6.86 2.22 -7.26
N LYS A 71 7.60 1.18 -7.69
CA LYS A 71 8.89 0.86 -7.06
C LYS A 71 9.87 2.01 -7.32
N LYS A 72 9.97 2.95 -6.37
CA LYS A 72 11.01 3.97 -6.34
C LYS A 72 12.35 3.26 -6.26
N ARG A 73 13.02 3.10 -7.41
CA ARG A 73 14.40 2.62 -7.44
C ARG A 73 15.24 3.67 -6.73
N HIS A 74 16.00 3.25 -5.73
CA HIS A 74 16.96 4.14 -5.09
C HIS A 74 17.86 4.71 -6.21
N PRO A 75 18.17 6.02 -6.23
CA PRO A 75 18.98 6.62 -7.29
C PRO A 75 20.30 5.88 -7.45
N LEU A 76 20.87 5.34 -6.38
CA LEU A 76 22.12 4.55 -6.40
C LEU A 76 21.93 3.03 -6.63
N SER A 77 20.74 2.56 -6.99
CA SER A 77 20.48 1.12 -7.22
C SER A 77 21.18 0.55 -8.46
N PHE A 78 21.71 1.40 -9.33
CA PHE A 78 22.51 0.99 -10.50
C PHE A 78 23.97 0.65 -10.13
N LEU A 79 24.44 0.99 -8.93
CA LEU A 79 25.80 0.66 -8.52
C LEU A 79 25.93 -0.86 -8.34
N PRO A 80 26.95 -1.52 -8.92
CA PRO A 80 27.18 -2.96 -8.81
C PRO A 80 27.77 -3.31 -7.43
N LEU A 81 27.04 -3.01 -6.35
CA LEU A 81 27.39 -3.43 -5.00
C LEU A 81 26.98 -4.91 -4.85
N LYS A 82 27.94 -5.81 -5.05
CA LYS A 82 27.73 -7.26 -4.91
C LYS A 82 27.52 -7.69 -3.46
N ASP A 83 28.08 -6.95 -2.51
CA ASP A 83 28.14 -7.34 -1.11
C ASP A 83 27.45 -6.34 -0.18
N LYS A 84 26.90 -6.83 0.93
CA LYS A 84 26.37 -5.98 1.99
C LYS A 84 27.54 -5.21 2.62
N LEU A 85 27.44 -3.88 2.65
CA LEU A 85 28.44 -2.99 3.27
C LEU A 85 28.81 -3.46 4.67
N LYS A 86 30.09 -3.74 4.90
CA LYS A 86 30.63 -4.03 6.22
C LYS A 86 30.91 -2.71 6.95
N LYS A 87 31.04 -2.79 8.27
CA LYS A 87 31.30 -1.61 9.12
C LYS A 87 32.65 -0.93 8.82
N GLU A 88 33.60 -1.68 8.28
CA GLU A 88 34.92 -1.20 7.87
C GLU A 88 34.84 -0.34 6.59
N ASP A 89 34.00 -0.74 5.62
CA ASP A 89 33.81 0.00 4.36
C ASP A 89 33.30 1.42 4.59
N PHE A 90 32.49 1.64 5.63
CA PHE A 90 32.01 2.97 6.01
C PHE A 90 33.12 3.92 6.43
N ARG A 91 34.21 3.41 7.05
CA ARG A 91 35.37 4.23 7.42
C ARG A 91 36.09 4.70 6.17
N ILE A 92 36.36 3.76 5.25
CA ILE A 92 37.01 4.04 3.96
C ILE A 92 36.20 5.04 3.13
N ILE A 93 34.87 4.88 3.09
CA ILE A 93 33.97 5.80 2.39
C ILE A 93 34.00 7.18 3.05
N LYS A 94 33.95 7.26 4.39
CA LYS A 94 34.00 8.55 5.11
C LYS A 94 35.33 9.28 4.86
N ASP A 95 36.45 8.57 4.89
CA ASP A 95 37.77 9.14 4.64
C ASP A 95 37.90 9.66 3.20
N LYS A 96 37.40 8.90 2.20
CA LYS A 96 37.34 9.37 0.81
C LYS A 96 36.41 10.56 0.61
N LEU A 97 35.26 10.61 1.29
CA LEU A 97 34.34 11.74 1.19
C LEU A 97 34.93 13.02 1.79
N LYS A 98 35.76 12.86 2.83
CA LYS A 98 36.53 13.94 3.45
C LYS A 98 37.62 14.45 2.50
N GLU A 99 38.38 13.55 1.87
CA GLU A 99 39.39 13.90 0.86
C GLU A 99 38.78 14.69 -0.31
N LEU A 100 37.57 14.32 -0.73
CA LEU A 100 36.84 14.98 -1.81
C LEU A 100 36.11 16.26 -1.36
N GLY A 101 36.20 16.66 -0.09
CA GLY A 101 35.62 17.89 0.43
C GLY A 101 34.08 17.89 0.56
N TYR A 102 33.44 16.71 0.52
CA TYR A 102 31.98 16.60 0.67
C TYR A 102 31.53 16.61 2.13
N ILE A 103 32.44 16.41 3.08
CA ILE A 103 32.17 16.39 4.53
C ILE A 103 33.26 17.22 5.23
N GLU A 104 32.84 18.21 6.01
CA GLU A 104 33.75 19.02 6.85
C GLU A 104 34.16 18.23 8.11
N GLU A 105 35.37 18.52 8.60
CA GLU A 105 35.97 17.84 9.74
C GLU A 105 35.51 18.51 11.04
N ASP A 106 34.55 17.87 11.74
CA ASP A 106 34.23 18.19 13.15
C ASP A 106 35.33 17.65 14.08
#